data_AF-A0A967M7W2-F1
#
_entry.id   AF-A0A967M7W2-F1
#
_cell.length_a   1.000
_cell.length_b   1.000
_cell.length_c   1.000
_cell.angle_alpha   90.00
_cell.angle_beta   90.00
_cell.angle_gamma   90.00
#
_symmetry.space_group_name_H-M   'P 1'
#
loop_
_entity.id
_entity.type
_entity.pdbx_description
1 polymer ?
#
loop_
_entity_poly.entity_id
_entity_poly.type
_entity_poly.pdbx_seq_one_letter_code
_entity_poly.pdbx_strand_id
1 'polypeptide(L)'
;MINICVTGAAGRMGGRIITAVNEADGLQLAGAVERDGHPQIGEDAGVIAGVGALNIAISDNLEQAMQSCDVLIDFTFPEVTLANA
;
A
#
# COMPACT_ATOMS: atom_id res chain seq x y z
N MET A 1 -7.09 15.85 2.99
CA MET A 1 -6.84 14.40 3.05
C MET A 1 -5.41 14.18 2.63
N ILE A 2 -4.63 13.38 3.35
CA ILE A 2 -3.29 12.97 2.94
C ILE A 2 -3.39 11.59 2.29
N ASN A 3 -2.84 11.46 1.09
CA ASN A 3 -2.88 10.24 0.28
C ASN A 3 -1.68 9.36 0.60
N ILE A 4 -1.95 8.18 1.16
CA ILE A 4 -0.93 7.25 1.61
C ILE A 4 -0.73 6.13 0.58
N CYS A 5 0.52 5.85 0.25
CA CYS A 5 0.96 4.63 -0.42
C CYS A 5 1.59 3.68 0.60
N VAL A 6 1.33 2.38 0.49
CA VAL A 6 1.94 1.35 1.34
C VAL A 6 2.68 0.33 0.47
N THR A 7 3.97 0.12 0.71
CA THR A 7 4.72 -1.03 0.14
C THR A 7 4.63 -2.24 1.05
N GLY A 8 4.75 -3.43 0.46
CA GLY A 8 4.50 -4.68 1.19
C GLY A 8 3.04 -4.79 1.61
N ALA A 9 2.12 -4.23 0.81
CA ALA A 9 0.70 -4.03 1.15
C ALA A 9 -0.03 -5.33 1.51
N ALA A 10 0.35 -6.44 0.87
CA ALA A 10 -0.17 -7.78 1.14
C ALA A 10 0.47 -8.44 2.37
N GLY A 11 1.56 -7.88 2.88
CA GLY A 11 2.28 -8.39 4.03
C GLY A 11 1.52 -8.21 5.34
N ARG A 12 2.01 -8.89 6.39
CA ARG A 12 1.41 -8.84 7.74
C ARG A 12 1.35 -7.42 8.29
N MET A 13 2.38 -6.62 8.05
CA MET A 13 2.43 -5.22 8.50
C MET A 13 1.77 -4.27 7.52
N GLY A 14 1.88 -4.49 6.21
CA GLY A 14 1.17 -3.69 5.20
C GLY A 14 -0.34 -3.68 5.44
N GLY A 15 -0.94 -4.85 5.68
CA GLY A 15 -2.36 -4.94 6.04
C GLY A 15 -2.71 -4.14 7.31
N ARG A 16 -1.86 -4.17 8.34
CA ARG A 16 -2.08 -3.39 9.58
C ARG A 16 -1.97 -1.89 9.36
N ILE A 17 -1.02 -1.46 8.52
CA ILE A 17 -0.87 -0.05 8.14
C ILE A 17 -2.10 0.40 7.36
N ILE A 18 -2.59 -0.39 6.41
CA ILE A 18 -3.82 -0.11 5.67
C ILE A 18 -5.01 0.02 6.63
N THR A 19 -5.14 -0.87 7.61
CA THR A 19 -6.17 -0.74 8.65
C THR A 19 -6.06 0.58 9.40
N ALA A 20 -4.86 0.93 9.87
CA ALA A 20 -4.65 2.17 10.62
C ALA A 20 -4.91 3.42 9.78
N VAL A 21 -4.54 3.42 8.50
CA VAL A 21 -4.83 4.50 7.55
C VAL A 21 -6.34 4.68 7.37
N ASN A 22 -7.09 3.57 7.26
CA ASN A 22 -8.54 3.60 7.08
C ASN A 22 -9.30 4.07 8.33
N GLU A 23 -8.74 3.85 9.53
CA GLU A 23 -9.34 4.27 10.80
C GLU A 23 -8.98 5.71 11.20
N ALA A 24 -7.97 6.31 10.56
CA ALA A 24 -7.45 7.62 10.92
C ALA A 24 -8.16 8.76 10.16
N ASP A 25 -8.69 9.74 10.90
CA ASP A 25 -9.25 10.95 10.31
C ASP A 25 -8.20 11.74 9.50
N GLY A 26 -8.57 12.12 8.28
CA GLY A 26 -7.73 12.95 7.41
C GLY A 26 -6.70 12.18 6.58
N LEU A 27 -6.61 10.85 6.72
CA LEU A 27 -5.80 9.98 5.87
C LEU A 27 -6.68 9.15 4.94
N GLN A 28 -6.13 8.73 3.80
CA GLN A 28 -6.75 7.72 2.95
C GLN A 28 -5.69 6.91 2.21
N LEU A 29 -6.00 5.64 1.92
CA LEU A 29 -5.17 4.81 1.05
C LEU A 29 -5.37 5.24 -0.40
N ALA A 30 -4.29 5.59 -1.09
CA ALA A 30 -4.29 5.98 -2.49
C ALA A 30 -3.37 5.12 -3.36
N GLY A 31 -2.53 4.27 -2.73
CA GLY A 31 -1.67 3.32 -3.43
C GLY A 31 -1.30 2.14 -2.55
N ALA A 32 -1.15 0.97 -3.18
CA ALA A 32 -0.74 -0.26 -2.52
C ALA A 32 0.22 -1.00 -3.45
N VAL A 33 1.41 -1.34 -2.95
CA VAL A 33 2.48 -1.89 -3.76
C VAL A 33 3.01 -3.18 -3.15
N GLU A 34 3.29 -4.15 -4.00
CA GLU A 34 4.01 -5.36 -3.70
C GLU A 34 5.14 -5.60 -4.70
N ARG A 35 5.97 -6.61 -4.42
CA ARG A 35 6.98 -7.04 -5.38
C ARG A 35 6.35 -7.64 -6.63
N ASP A 36 7.05 -7.51 -7.76
CA ASP A 36 6.70 -8.20 -9.01
C ASP A 36 6.48 -9.71 -8.79
N GLY A 37 5.44 -10.24 -9.44
CA GLY A 37 5.02 -11.64 -9.33
C GLY A 37 4.37 -12.02 -8.00
N HIS A 38 4.03 -11.07 -7.11
CA HIS A 38 3.26 -11.38 -5.91
C HIS A 38 1.85 -11.92 -6.28
N PRO A 39 1.35 -12.98 -5.63
CA PRO A 39 0.08 -13.62 -6.03
C PRO A 39 -1.16 -12.71 -5.91
N GLN A 40 -1.06 -11.64 -5.11
CA GLN A 40 -2.17 -10.72 -4.85
C GLN A 40 -2.11 -9.44 -5.71
N ILE A 41 -1.20 -9.36 -6.69
CA ILE A 41 -1.22 -8.25 -7.67
C ILE A 41 -2.59 -8.23 -8.37
N GLY A 42 -3.19 -7.04 -8.46
CA GLY A 42 -4.51 -6.81 -9.02
C GLY A 42 -5.68 -7.03 -8.05
N GLU A 43 -5.46 -7.63 -6.88
CA GLU A 43 -6.48 -7.72 -5.83
C GLU A 43 -6.68 -6.38 -5.12
N ASP A 44 -7.85 -6.18 -4.51
CA ASP A 44 -8.14 -4.96 -3.74
C ASP A 44 -7.42 -4.97 -2.38
N ALA A 45 -6.62 -3.93 -2.14
CA ALA A 45 -5.81 -3.80 -0.93
C ALA A 45 -6.64 -3.76 0.35
N GLY A 46 -7.85 -3.19 0.30
CA GLY A 46 -8.76 -3.13 1.45
C GLY A 46 -9.36 -4.49 1.79
N VAL A 47 -9.73 -5.27 0.78
CA VAL A 47 -10.17 -6.67 0.95
C VAL A 47 -9.05 -7.51 1.55
N ILE A 48 -7.82 -7.38 1.04
CA ILE A 48 -6.66 -8.09 1.60
C ILE A 48 -6.37 -7.69 3.05
N ALA A 49 -6.48 -6.40 3.37
CA ALA A 49 -6.29 -5.88 4.72
C ALA A 49 -7.47 -6.19 5.66
N GLY A 50 -8.60 -6.69 5.16
CA GLY A 50 -9.79 -7.02 5.95
C GLY A 50 -10.62 -5.81 6.39
N VAL A 51 -10.50 -4.67 5.71
CA VAL A 51 -11.25 -3.43 6.01
C VAL A 51 -12.42 -3.15 5.06
N GLY A 52 -12.69 -4.08 4.14
CA GLY A 52 -13.66 -3.91 3.06
C GLY A 52 -13.02 -3.29 1.82
N ALA A 53 -13.79 -3.21 0.72
CA ALA A 53 -13.26 -2.75 -0.55
C ALA A 53 -12.90 -1.25 -0.50
N LEU A 54 -11.65 -0.93 -0.86
CA LEU A 54 -11.17 0.46 -0.98
C LEU A 54 -11.08 0.91 -2.45
N ASN A 55 -11.25 -0.01 -3.39
CA ASN A 55 -11.05 0.18 -4.83
C ASN A 55 -9.62 0.60 -5.17
N ILE A 56 -8.65 0.08 -4.43
CA ILE A 56 -7.21 0.30 -4.65
C ILE A 56 -6.60 -1.05 -4.98
N ALA A 57 -6.28 -1.27 -6.25
CA ALA A 57 -5.60 -2.49 -6.68
C ALA A 57 -4.16 -2.51 -6.19
N ILE A 58 -3.70 -3.66 -5.71
CA ILE A 58 -2.28 -3.87 -5.40
C ILE A 58 -1.50 -3.91 -6.72
N SER A 59 -0.50 -3.04 -6.84
CA SER A 59 0.37 -2.90 -8.00
C SER A 59 1.78 -3.41 -7.70
N ASP A 60 2.54 -3.72 -8.74
CA ASP A 60 3.99 -3.98 -8.70
C ASP A 60 4.81 -2.77 -9.14
N ASN A 61 4.16 -1.65 -9.47
CA ASN A 61 4.79 -0.43 -9.96
C ASN A 61 4.66 0.70 -8.95
N LEU A 62 5.73 0.92 -8.17
CA LEU A 62 5.78 1.98 -7.16
C LEU A 62 5.65 3.38 -7.77
N GLU A 63 6.34 3.65 -8.88
CA GLU A 63 6.32 4.98 -9.51
C GLU A 63 4.89 5.36 -9.92
N GLN A 64 4.17 4.43 -10.54
CA GLN A 64 2.77 4.62 -10.90
C GLN A 64 1.88 4.81 -9.66
N ALA A 65 2.04 3.97 -8.63
CA ALA A 65 1.25 4.07 -7.40
C ALA A 65 1.48 5.39 -6.64
N MET A 66 2.68 5.97 -6.75
CA MET A 66 3.02 7.24 -6.10
C MET A 66 2.49 8.47 -6.83
N GLN A 67 2.03 8.38 -8.09
CA GLN A 67 1.54 9.54 -8.85
C GLN A 67 0.35 10.26 -8.17
N SER A 68 -0.43 9.52 -7.39
CA SER A 68 -1.58 10.03 -6.64
C SER A 68 -1.37 10.10 -5.13
N CYS A 69 -0.14 9.85 -4.64
CA CYS A 69 0.17 9.77 -3.22
C CYS A 69 1.07 10.92 -2.75
N ASP A 70 0.84 11.36 -1.51
CA ASP A 70 1.65 12.39 -0.85
C ASP A 70 2.79 11.77 -0.03
N VAL A 71 2.53 10.57 0.53
CA VAL A 71 3.44 9.90 1.48
C VAL A 71 3.53 8.42 1.16
N LEU A 72 4.74 7.88 1.22
CA LEU A 72 5.02 6.45 1.20
C LEU A 72 5.27 5.94 2.63
N ILE A 73 4.58 4.87 3.03
CA ILE A 73 4.93 4.09 4.22
C ILE A 73 5.60 2.80 3.75
N ASP A 74 6.90 2.70 3.98
CA ASP A 74 7.70 1.54 3.63
C ASP A 74 8.02 0.68 4.85
N PHE A 75 7.41 -0.51 4.90
CA PHE A 75 7.69 -1.52 5.92
C PHE A 75 8.10 -2.85 5.27
N THR A 76 9.18 -2.79 4.49
CA THR A 76 9.73 -3.94 3.77
C THR A 76 11.14 -4.32 4.30
N PHE A 77 12.03 -4.79 3.43
CA PHE A 77 13.41 -5.15 3.78
C PHE A 77 14.35 -3.97 3.52
N PRO A 78 15.49 -3.86 4.24
CA PRO A 78 16.42 -2.73 4.08
C PRO A 78 16.85 -2.47 2.63
N GLU A 79 17.13 -3.53 1.86
CA GLU A 79 17.55 -3.42 0.46
C GLU A 79 16.43 -2.87 -0.44
N VAL A 80 15.17 -3.21 -0.13
CA VAL A 80 14.00 -2.73 -0.87
C VAL A 80 13.73 -1.26 -0.53
N THR A 81 13.83 -0.90 0.75
CA THR A 81 13.67 0.50 1.18
C THR A 81 14.70 1.43 0.56
N LEU A 82 15.96 0.98 0.40
CA LEU A 82 16.98 1.75 -0.31
C LEU A 82 16.68 1.93 -1.81
N ALA A 83 16.00 0.98 -2.43
CA ALA A 83 15.61 1.06 -3.84
C ALA A 83 14.35 1.92 -4.06
N ASN A 84 13.53 2.11 -3.02
CA ASN A 84 12.29 2.89 -3.07
C ASN A 84 12.46 4.38 -2.74
N ALA A 85 13.66 4.80 -2.31
CA ALA A 85 13.99 6.17 -1.89
C ALA A 85 14.43 7.06 -3.06
#